data_AF-A0A969HDM1-F1
#
_entry.id   AF-A0A969HDM1-F1
#
_cell.length_a   1.000
_cell.length_b   1.000
_cell.length_c   1.000
_cell.angle_alpha   90.00
_cell.angle_beta   90.00
_cell.angle_gamma   90.00
#
_symmetry.space_group_name_H-M   'P 1'
#
loop_
_entity.id
_entity.type
_entity.pdbx_description
1 polymer ?
#
loop_
_entity_poly.entity_id
_entity_poly.type
_entity_poly.pdbx_seq_one_letter_code
_entity_poly.pdbx_strand_id
1 'polypeptide(L)'
;MRGEQAQRLVESSLPLVEPNSIIWGDWEQYTPFKYYQLINGWRTDVTVRNSLDRWPEKVIAARAAGQPIYFTRKPTDLLGTPYLTMVGPMIHLQTAPQFEAPANLTPVNANFEDELELLAIAPNLA
;
A
#
# COMPACT_ATOMS: atom_id res chain seq x y z
N MET A 1 -15.69 16.52 -7.83
CA MET A 1 -16.96 15.75 -7.78
C MET A 1 -17.04 15.01 -6.44
N ARG A 2 -18.23 14.67 -5.92
CA ARG A 2 -18.36 13.90 -4.67
C ARG A 2 -17.91 12.45 -4.93
N GLY A 3 -16.95 11.93 -4.17
CA GLY A 3 -16.53 10.52 -4.22
C GLY A 3 -15.29 10.18 -5.07
N GLU A 4 -14.78 11.08 -5.91
CA GLU A 4 -13.63 10.81 -6.80
C GLU A 4 -12.37 10.36 -6.05
N GLN A 5 -12.11 10.91 -4.86
CA GLN A 5 -10.94 10.54 -4.07
C GLN A 5 -11.06 9.11 -3.50
N ALA A 6 -12.28 8.72 -3.10
CA ALA A 6 -12.54 7.36 -2.64
C ALA A 6 -12.40 6.34 -3.77
N GLN A 7 -12.95 6.66 -4.94
CA GLN A 7 -12.77 5.87 -6.15
C GLN A 7 -11.29 5.74 -6.53
N ARG A 8 -10.58 6.86 -6.62
CA ARG A 8 -9.15 6.90 -6.96
C ARG A 8 -8.34 6.06 -5.98
N LEU A 9 -8.59 6.17 -4.68
CA LEU A 9 -7.90 5.37 -3.68
C LEU A 9 -8.06 3.88 -3.99
N VAL A 10 -9.27 3.39 -4.21
CA VAL A 10 -9.52 1.97 -4.45
C VAL A 10 -8.92 1.50 -5.77
N GLU A 11 -9.15 2.23 -6.85
CA GLU A 11 -8.72 1.88 -8.21
C GLU A 11 -7.20 1.94 -8.38
N SER A 12 -6.51 2.83 -7.65
CA SER A 12 -5.05 2.88 -7.64
C SER A 12 -4.39 1.97 -6.59
N SER A 13 -5.18 1.20 -5.82
CA SER A 13 -4.67 0.33 -4.75
C SER A 13 -5.00 -1.14 -4.97
N LEU A 14 -6.28 -1.51 -5.07
CA LEU A 14 -6.71 -2.90 -5.10
C LEU A 14 -6.10 -3.73 -6.23
N PRO A 15 -5.89 -3.20 -7.45
CA PRO A 15 -5.24 -3.98 -8.51
C PRO A 15 -3.77 -4.31 -8.21
N LEU A 16 -3.11 -3.51 -7.37
CA LEU A 16 -1.66 -3.57 -7.17
C LEU A 16 -1.24 -4.46 -5.98
N VAL A 17 -2.16 -4.83 -5.09
CA VAL A 17 -1.84 -5.67 -3.93
C VAL A 17 -1.85 -7.15 -4.27
N GLU A 18 -0.94 -7.90 -3.65
CA GLU A 18 -0.80 -9.34 -3.82
C GLU A 18 -2.10 -10.10 -3.46
N PRO A 19 -2.36 -11.28 -4.05
CA PRO A 19 -3.48 -12.13 -3.68
C PRO A 19 -3.48 -12.51 -2.20
N ASN A 20 -4.66 -12.64 -1.60
CA ASN A 20 -4.85 -13.04 -0.18
C ASN A 20 -4.20 -12.09 0.85
N SER A 21 -3.85 -10.88 0.42
CA SER A 21 -3.27 -9.85 1.27
C SER A 21 -4.25 -9.31 2.31
N ILE A 22 -3.70 -8.62 3.31
CA ILE A 22 -4.46 -7.84 4.27
C ILE A 22 -4.15 -6.35 4.14
N ILE A 23 -5.20 -5.55 4.02
CA ILE A 23 -5.16 -4.09 4.00
C ILE A 23 -5.75 -3.57 5.30
N TRP A 24 -4.97 -2.79 6.04
CA TRP A 24 -5.44 -2.06 7.22
C TRP A 24 -5.55 -0.57 6.94
N GLY A 25 -6.67 0.02 7.33
CA GLY A 25 -6.90 1.46 7.26
C GLY A 25 -7.86 1.92 8.34
N ASP A 26 -8.02 3.23 8.46
CA ASP A 26 -9.07 3.80 9.32
C ASP A 26 -10.41 3.83 8.57
N TRP A 27 -11.46 4.23 9.28
CA TRP A 27 -12.84 4.22 8.79
C TRP A 27 -13.00 4.88 7.40
N GLU A 28 -12.34 6.01 7.18
CA GLU A 28 -12.42 6.81 5.95
C GLU A 28 -11.86 6.08 4.73
N GLN A 29 -10.77 5.31 4.88
CA GLN A 29 -10.17 4.55 3.78
C GLN A 29 -10.79 3.16 3.66
N TYR A 30 -11.10 2.51 4.79
CA TYR A 30 -11.72 1.19 4.85
C TYR A 30 -13.05 1.13 4.09
N THR A 31 -13.89 2.15 4.25
CA THR A 31 -15.26 2.17 3.72
C THR A 31 -15.30 2.06 2.19
N PRO A 32 -14.55 2.87 1.41
CA PRO A 32 -14.43 2.71 -0.04
C PRO A 32 -14.04 1.29 -0.48
N PHE A 33 -13.02 0.69 0.15
CA PHE A 33 -12.59 -0.67 -0.18
C PHE A 33 -13.72 -1.68 0.06
N LYS A 34 -14.40 -1.61 1.22
CA LYS A 34 -15.54 -2.50 1.51
C LYS A 34 -16.68 -2.32 0.54
N TYR A 35 -16.98 -1.10 0.13
CA TYR A 35 -18.00 -0.84 -0.88
C TYR A 35 -17.69 -1.57 -2.18
N TYR A 36 -16.47 -1.41 -2.71
CA TYR A 36 -16.05 -2.10 -3.94
C TYR A 36 -16.06 -3.64 -3.78
N GLN A 37 -15.70 -4.17 -2.61
CA GLN A 37 -15.78 -5.61 -2.37
C GLN A 37 -17.22 -6.13 -2.32
N LEU A 38 -18.09 -5.46 -1.57
CA LEU A 38 -19.44 -5.94 -1.28
C LEU A 38 -20.43 -5.66 -2.41
N ILE A 39 -20.30 -4.51 -3.07
CA ILE A 39 -21.23 -4.04 -4.08
C ILE A 39 -20.71 -4.36 -5.49
N ASN A 40 -19.41 -4.13 -5.74
CA ASN A 40 -18.82 -4.36 -7.06
C ASN A 40 -18.16 -5.74 -7.21
N GLY A 41 -18.06 -6.53 -6.14
CA GLY A 41 -17.43 -7.86 -6.16
C GLY A 41 -15.92 -7.84 -6.43
N TRP A 42 -15.26 -6.70 -6.21
CA TRP A 42 -13.87 -6.51 -6.61
C TRP A 42 -12.89 -7.05 -5.58
N ARG A 43 -11.89 -7.83 -6.01
CA ARG A 43 -10.80 -8.37 -5.15
C ARG A 43 -11.31 -8.93 -3.82
N THR A 44 -12.27 -9.84 -3.87
CA THR A 44 -12.84 -10.49 -2.68
C THR A 44 -11.85 -11.44 -1.98
N ASP A 45 -10.72 -11.73 -2.62
CA ASP A 45 -9.56 -12.44 -2.04
C ASP A 45 -8.80 -11.59 -1.01
N VAL A 46 -8.84 -10.27 -1.14
CA VAL A 46 -8.12 -9.35 -0.24
C VAL A 46 -8.93 -9.13 1.03
N THR A 47 -8.27 -9.21 2.19
CA THR A 47 -8.90 -8.91 3.47
C THR A 47 -8.71 -7.45 3.82
N VAL A 48 -9.78 -6.67 3.90
CA VAL A 48 -9.71 -5.25 4.29
C VAL A 48 -10.26 -5.09 5.70
N ARG A 49 -9.53 -4.38 6.57
CA ARG A 49 -9.85 -4.25 8.00
C ARG A 49 -9.63 -2.82 8.53
N ASN A 50 -10.40 -2.51 9.56
CA ASN A 50 -10.34 -1.31 10.39
C ASN A 50 -10.24 -1.77 11.86
N SER A 51 -9.51 -1.13 12.77
CA SER A 51 -8.61 0.03 12.66
C SER A 51 -7.13 -0.39 12.67
N LEU A 52 -6.22 0.57 12.49
CA LEU A 52 -4.78 0.45 12.67
C LEU A 52 -4.33 0.45 14.15
N ASP A 53 -5.26 0.43 15.10
CA ASP A 53 -4.95 0.24 16.52
C ASP A 53 -4.18 -1.07 16.74
N ARG A 54 -3.23 -1.09 17.70
CA ARG A 54 -2.42 -2.28 18.02
C ARG A 54 -1.81 -2.98 16.79
N TRP A 55 -1.45 -2.19 15.76
CA TRP A 55 -0.94 -2.73 14.50
C TRP A 55 0.24 -3.70 14.64
N PRO A 56 1.19 -3.58 15.61
CA PRO A 56 2.30 -4.52 15.70
C PRO A 56 1.82 -5.96 15.94
N GLU A 57 0.82 -6.13 16.81
CA GLU A 57 0.24 -7.45 17.09
C GLU A 57 -0.50 -8.01 15.88
N LYS A 58 -1.24 -7.15 15.16
CA LYS A 58 -1.94 -7.52 13.92
C LYS A 58 -0.97 -7.93 12.82
N VAL A 59 0.18 -7.27 12.72
CA VAL A 59 1.26 -7.63 11.80
C VAL A 59 1.81 -9.01 12.14
N ILE A 60 2.08 -9.29 13.41
CA ILE A 60 2.57 -10.62 13.84
C ILE A 60 1.58 -11.71 13.43
N ALA A 61 0.28 -11.50 13.68
CA ALA A 61 -0.76 -12.45 13.29
C ALA A 61 -0.85 -12.63 11.76
N ALA A 62 -0.83 -11.55 10.99
CA ALA A 62 -0.87 -11.60 9.53
C ALA A 62 0.36 -12.30 8.94
N ARG A 63 1.55 -12.06 9.50
CA ARG A 63 2.78 -12.76 9.11
C ARG A 63 2.71 -14.25 9.41
N ALA A 64 2.20 -14.64 10.59
CA ALA A 64 2.00 -16.03 10.95
C ALA A 64 1.00 -16.74 10.00
N ALA A 65 0.03 -16.01 9.46
CA ALA A 65 -0.91 -16.48 8.47
C ALA A 65 -0.38 -16.42 7.01
N GLY A 66 0.87 -15.96 6.79
CA GLY A 66 1.46 -15.85 5.46
C GLY A 66 0.83 -14.76 4.58
N GLN A 67 0.17 -13.75 5.17
CA GLN A 67 -0.50 -12.70 4.42
C GLN A 67 0.44 -11.52 4.13
N PRO A 68 0.51 -11.04 2.87
CA PRO A 68 1.12 -9.75 2.56
C PRO A 68 0.36 -8.60 3.23
N ILE A 69 1.05 -7.57 3.72
CA ILE A 69 0.49 -6.57 4.64
C ILE A 69 0.62 -5.16 4.07
N TYR A 70 -0.52 -4.46 3.97
CA TYR A 70 -0.58 -3.08 3.50
C TYR A 70 -1.29 -2.16 4.48
N PHE A 71 -0.86 -0.91 4.52
CA PHE A 71 -1.50 0.16 5.27
C PHE A 71 -1.96 1.29 4.34
N THR A 72 -3.18 1.78 4.54
CA THR A 72 -3.72 2.92 3.76
C THR A 72 -3.17 4.27 4.22
N ARG A 73 -2.47 4.29 5.36
CA ARG A 73 -1.75 5.45 5.90
C ARG A 73 -0.65 5.00 6.86
N LYS A 74 0.25 5.93 7.19
CA LYS A 74 1.27 5.72 8.23
C LYS A 74 0.62 5.65 9.63
N PRO A 75 0.82 4.57 10.42
CA PRO A 75 0.52 4.59 11.85
C PRO A 75 1.54 5.46 12.62
N THR A 76 1.14 5.99 13.77
CA THR A 76 1.92 6.96 14.57
C THR A 76 3.32 6.47 14.91
N ASP A 77 3.44 5.17 15.21
CA ASP A 77 4.69 4.58 15.71
C ASP A 77 5.42 3.75 14.63
N LEU A 78 5.22 4.07 13.34
CA LEU A 78 5.88 3.33 12.24
C LEU A 78 7.41 3.57 12.19
N LEU A 79 7.92 4.59 12.90
CA LEU A 79 9.35 4.91 12.91
C LEU A 79 10.18 3.73 13.42
N GLY A 80 11.22 3.37 12.68
CA GLY A 80 12.08 2.22 13.00
C GLY A 80 11.57 0.88 12.48
N THR A 81 10.41 0.83 11.80
CA THR A 81 9.95 -0.39 11.14
C THR A 81 10.80 -0.64 9.88
N PRO A 82 11.50 -1.78 9.77
CA PRO A 82 12.33 -2.07 8.61
C PRO A 82 11.47 -2.46 7.39
N TYR A 83 12.03 -2.24 6.20
CA TYR A 83 11.54 -2.74 4.91
C TYR A 83 10.13 -2.24 4.54
N LEU A 84 9.99 -0.92 4.50
CA LEU A 84 8.77 -0.25 4.03
C LEU A 84 8.96 0.19 2.57
N THR A 85 7.93 -0.03 1.76
CA THR A 85 7.85 0.51 0.40
C THR A 85 6.43 1.00 0.10
N MET A 86 6.26 1.70 -1.02
CA MET A 86 4.97 2.16 -1.50
C MET A 86 4.49 1.27 -2.65
N VAL A 87 3.20 0.89 -2.64
CA VAL A 87 2.50 0.19 -3.73
C VAL A 87 1.24 0.99 -4.04
N GLY A 88 1.28 1.78 -5.11
CA GLY A 88 0.27 2.82 -5.32
C GLY A 88 0.22 3.79 -4.13
N PRO A 89 -0.96 4.11 -3.58
CA PRO A 89 -1.07 4.94 -2.38
C PRO A 89 -0.93 4.13 -1.07
N MET A 90 -0.60 2.85 -1.14
CA MET A 90 -0.49 1.96 0.02
C MET A 90 0.94 1.83 0.51
N ILE A 91 1.14 1.71 1.83
CA ILE A 91 2.41 1.32 2.42
C ILE A 91 2.45 -0.20 2.50
N HIS A 92 3.38 -0.84 1.80
CA HIS A 92 3.63 -2.28 1.92
C HIS A 92 4.71 -2.54 2.96
N LEU A 93 4.40 -3.38 3.94
CA LEU A 93 5.34 -3.86 4.94
C LEU A 93 6.00 -5.17 4.49
N GLN A 94 7.22 -5.08 3.98
CA GLN A 94 7.95 -6.23 3.44
C GLN A 94 8.56 -7.11 4.57
N THR A 95 9.06 -8.28 4.20
CA THR A 95 9.81 -9.20 5.08
C THR A 95 11.33 -9.01 4.97
N ALA A 96 11.79 -8.43 3.87
CA ALA A 96 13.21 -8.29 3.53
C ALA A 96 13.40 -7.02 2.69
N PRO A 97 14.61 -6.45 2.67
CA PRO A 97 14.92 -5.32 1.80
C PRO A 97 14.88 -5.77 0.34
N GLN A 98 14.39 -4.88 -0.53
CA GLN A 98 14.46 -5.06 -1.98
C GLN A 98 15.64 -4.27 -2.54
N PHE A 99 16.58 -4.96 -3.18
CA PHE A 99 17.74 -4.36 -3.84
C PHE A 99 17.65 -4.41 -5.36
N GLU A 100 16.69 -5.18 -5.89
CA GLU A 100 16.44 -5.23 -7.32
C GLU A 100 15.67 -3.99 -7.76
N ALA A 101 16.30 -3.24 -8.67
CA ALA A 101 15.67 -2.12 -9.33
C ALA A 101 14.45 -2.60 -10.14
N PRO A 102 13.34 -1.83 -10.16
CA PRO A 102 12.23 -2.10 -11.04
C PRO A 102 12.67 -2.23 -12.51
N ALA A 103 11.97 -3.06 -13.28
CA ALA A 103 12.20 -3.14 -14.72
C ALA A 103 11.72 -1.86 -15.43
N ASN A 104 12.31 -1.57 -16.61
CA ASN A 104 11.89 -0.47 -17.50
C ASN A 104 12.01 0.94 -16.91
N LEU A 105 12.95 1.15 -15.99
CA LEU A 105 13.25 2.47 -15.47
C LEU A 105 13.72 3.41 -16.58
N THR A 106 13.16 4.61 -16.61
CA THR A 106 13.70 5.74 -17.38
C THR A 106 14.60 6.54 -16.45
N PRO A 107 15.93 6.57 -16.68
CA PRO A 107 16.85 7.35 -15.86
C PRO A 107 16.45 8.81 -15.85
N VAL A 108 16.55 9.42 -14.67
CA VAL A 108 16.36 10.85 -14.46
C VAL A 108 17.58 11.32 -13.68
N ASN A 109 18.13 12.47 -14.05
CA ASN A 109 19.18 13.13 -13.28
C ASN A 109 18.59 14.44 -12.75
N ALA A 110 17.60 14.33 -11.87
CA ALA A 110 16.92 15.46 -11.29
C ALA A 110 17.21 15.53 -9.80
N ASN A 111 17.64 16.70 -9.35
CA ASN A 111 17.86 16.97 -7.94
C ASN A 111 16.68 17.76 -7.40
N PHE A 112 16.19 17.36 -6.23
CA PHE A 112 15.31 18.15 -5.42
C PHE A 112 16.15 18.85 -4.37
N GLU A 113 16.35 20.16 -4.59
CA GLU A 113 17.33 20.96 -3.85
C GLU A 113 18.72 20.28 -3.91
N ASP A 114 19.50 20.37 -2.84
CA ASP A 114 20.83 19.77 -2.74
C ASP A 114 20.84 18.48 -1.89
N GLU A 115 19.66 17.94 -1.55
CA GLU A 115 19.53 16.84 -0.58
C GLU A 115 19.05 15.51 -1.18
N LEU A 116 18.28 15.54 -2.26
CA LEU A 116 17.65 14.35 -2.83
C LEU A 116 17.87 14.27 -4.34
N GLU A 117 18.42 13.14 -4.78
CA GLU A 117 18.57 12.82 -6.21
C GLU A 117 17.51 11.80 -6.63
N LEU A 118 16.69 12.15 -7.61
CA LEU A 118 15.79 11.23 -8.28
C LEU A 118 16.55 10.54 -9.42
N LEU A 119 16.91 9.27 -9.22
CA LEU A 119 17.73 8.47 -10.15
C LEU A 119 16.96 7.98 -11.39
N ALA A 120 15.67 7.66 -11.25
CA ALA A 120 14.86 7.13 -12.33
C ALA A 120 13.36 7.17 -12.02
N ILE A 121 12.54 7.09 -13.07
CA ILE A 121 11.09 6.95 -12.99
C ILE A 121 10.70 5.61 -13.63
N ALA A 122 9.89 4.82 -12.92
CA ALA A 122 9.24 3.64 -13.50
C ALA A 122 7.99 4.06 -14.27
N PRO A 123 7.66 3.42 -15.41
CA PRO A 123 6.44 3.71 -16.14
C PRO A 123 5.22 3.44 -15.25
N ASN A 124 4.19 4.29 -15.35
CA ASN A 124 2.91 4.02 -14.69
C ASN A 124 2.40 2.66 -15.19
N LEU A 125 2.20 1.72 -14.26
CA LEU A 125 1.39 0.53 -14.54
C LEU A 125 -0.03 1.05 -14.87
N ALA A 126 -0.37 1.01 -16.15
CA ALA A 126 -1.66 1.44 -16.68
C ALA A 126 -2.78 0.47 -16.27
#